data_AF-A0A918AXI3-F1
#
_entry.id   AF-A0A918AXI3-F1
#
_cell.length_a   1.000
_cell.length_b   1.000
_cell.length_c   1.000
_cell.angle_alpha   90.00
_cell.angle_beta   90.00
_cell.angle_gamma   90.00
#
_symmetry.space_group_name_H-M   'P 1'
#
loop_
_entity.id
_entity.type
_entity.pdbx_description
1 polymer ?
#
loop_
_entity_poly.entity_id
_entity_poly.type
_entity_poly.pdbx_seq_one_letter_code
_entity_poly.pdbx_strand_id
1 'polypeptide(L)'
;MGDRNTDAGRRCLVADRNDPTPCEGELMAVTVITGDGKEITGCVHHSARQLASLQGSRLHPMAALMPWVVDVYCRAAALTPFPWEVGL
;
A
#
# COMPACT_ATOMS: atom_id res chain seq x y z
N MET A 1 23.36 9.40 -12.19
CA MET A 1 22.95 8.09 -12.73
C MET A 1 23.13 7.05 -11.64
N GLY A 2 22.04 6.53 -11.09
CA GLY A 2 22.02 5.40 -10.17
C GLY A 2 20.78 4.56 -10.49
N ASP A 3 20.99 3.28 -10.75
CA ASP A 3 20.02 2.36 -11.35
C ASP A 3 18.75 2.19 -10.50
N ARG A 4 17.62 2.61 -11.07
CA ARG A 4 16.25 2.41 -10.56
C ARG A 4 15.68 1.05 -10.97
N ASN A 5 16.46 -0.03 -10.89
CA ASN A 5 15.99 -1.33 -11.40
C ASN A 5 16.70 -2.56 -10.80
N THR A 6 16.63 -2.78 -9.50
CA THR A 6 16.97 -4.08 -8.87
C THR A 6 16.10 -4.37 -7.65
N ASP A 7 14.79 -4.42 -7.88
CA ASP A 7 13.87 -5.08 -6.94
C ASP A 7 12.87 -6.00 -7.64
N ALA A 8 13.35 -6.70 -8.66
CA ALA A 8 12.63 -7.82 -9.26
C ALA A 8 12.62 -9.01 -8.28
N GLY A 9 11.92 -8.88 -7.15
CA GLY A 9 11.74 -9.99 -6.20
C GLY A 9 11.26 -9.62 -4.80
N ARG A 10 11.48 -8.40 -4.28
CA ARG A 10 10.96 -8.04 -2.95
C ARG A 10 9.62 -7.33 -3.12
N ARG A 11 8.61 -7.84 -2.44
CA ARG A 11 7.33 -7.15 -2.28
C ARG A 11 7.40 -6.33 -1.00
N CYS A 12 6.72 -5.19 -0.98
CA CYS A 12 6.61 -4.40 0.23
C CYS A 12 5.84 -5.18 1.31
N LEU A 13 6.09 -4.86 2.59
CA LEU A 13 5.51 -5.61 3.73
C LEU A 13 4.00 -5.45 3.87
N VAL A 14 3.42 -4.41 3.26
CA VAL A 14 1.98 -4.15 3.25
C VAL A 14 1.24 -5.03 2.24
N ALA A 15 1.95 -5.57 1.24
CA ALA A 15 1.35 -6.36 0.19
C ALA A 15 0.73 -7.64 0.75
N ASP A 16 -0.55 -7.87 0.48
CA ASP A 16 -1.18 -9.15 0.84
C ASP A 16 -0.50 -10.30 0.09
N ARG A 17 -0.35 -11.44 0.75
CA ARG A 17 0.29 -12.63 0.16
C ARG A 17 -0.43 -13.12 -1.10
N ASN A 18 -1.75 -12.93 -1.17
CA ASN A 18 -2.61 -13.37 -2.27
C ASN A 18 -2.76 -12.29 -3.35
N ASP A 19 -2.34 -11.06 -3.06
CA ASP A 19 -2.34 -9.99 -4.06
C ASP A 19 -1.32 -10.31 -5.15
N PRO A 20 -1.70 -10.48 -6.43
CA PRO A 20 -0.75 -10.79 -7.49
C PRO A 20 -0.06 -9.54 -8.07
N THR A 21 -0.48 -8.35 -7.66
CA THR A 21 -0.03 -7.10 -8.30
C THR A 21 1.36 -6.69 -7.84
N PRO A 22 2.18 -6.16 -8.77
CA PRO A 22 3.52 -5.69 -8.44
C PRO A 22 3.46 -4.46 -7.54
N CYS A 23 4.54 -4.23 -6.79
CA CYS A 23 4.69 -2.95 -6.09
C CYS A 23 4.85 -1.82 -7.10
N GLU A 24 4.37 -0.64 -6.74
CA GLU A 24 4.54 0.56 -7.54
C GLU A 24 5.25 1.65 -6.72
N GLY A 25 6.31 2.20 -7.28
CA GLY A 25 7.16 3.19 -6.61
C GLY A 25 8.05 2.59 -5.52
N GLU A 26 8.43 3.42 -4.56
CA GLU A 26 9.31 3.03 -3.44
C GLU A 26 8.62 2.01 -2.54
N LEU A 27 9.34 0.94 -2.15
CA LEU A 27 8.77 -0.13 -1.32
C LEU A 27 8.45 0.34 0.10
N MET A 28 9.13 1.38 0.56
CA MET A 28 8.99 1.95 1.90
C MET A 28 8.50 3.41 1.86
N ALA A 29 7.49 3.69 1.05
CA ALA A 29 6.95 5.04 0.88
C ALA A 29 6.03 5.48 2.03
N VAL A 30 5.14 4.59 2.49
CA VAL A 30 4.01 4.97 3.36
C VAL A 30 3.92 4.03 4.54
N THR A 31 3.80 4.56 5.75
CA THR A 31 3.40 3.76 6.92
C THR A 31 1.88 3.73 7.04
N VAL A 32 1.31 2.53 7.02
CA VAL A 32 -0.09 2.25 7.29
C VAL A 32 -0.22 1.76 8.73
N ILE A 33 -1.27 2.19 9.42
CA ILE A 33 -1.71 1.63 10.69
C ILE A 33 -2.91 0.72 10.40
N THR A 34 -2.80 -0.55 10.74
CA THR A 34 -3.89 -1.54 10.62
C THR A 34 -4.98 -1.30 11.67
N GLY A 35 -6.12 -1.99 11.52
CA GLY A 35 -7.25 -1.86 12.45
C GLY A 35 -6.90 -2.28 13.90
N ASP A 36 -5.97 -3.21 14.08
CA ASP A 36 -5.42 -3.63 15.38
C ASP A 36 -4.25 -2.75 15.86
N GLY A 37 -3.91 -1.68 15.13
CA GLY A 37 -2.93 -0.69 15.56
C GLY A 37 -1.48 -0.99 15.17
N LYS A 38 -1.22 -2.04 14.38
CA LYS A 38 0.12 -2.36 13.90
C LYS A 38 0.55 -1.38 12.80
N GLU A 39 1.78 -0.89 12.91
CA GLU A 39 2.39 -0.04 11.89
C GLU A 39 3.20 -0.87 10.89
N ILE A 40 2.96 -0.66 9.59
CA ILE A 40 3.65 -1.36 8.52
C ILE A 40 3.96 -0.37 7.40
N THR A 41 5.21 -0.31 6.97
CA THR A 41 5.63 0.54 5.86
C THR A 41 5.56 -0.24 4.53
N GLY A 42 4.97 0.38 3.51
CA GLY A 42 4.79 -0.21 2.20
C GLY A 42 4.83 0.80 1.06
N CYS A 43 4.60 0.30 -0.15
CA CYS A 43 4.50 1.14 -1.34
C CYS A 43 3.11 1.77 -1.47
N VAL A 44 3.00 2.82 -2.28
CA VAL A 44 1.75 3.58 -2.50
C VAL A 44 0.59 2.67 -2.89
N HIS A 45 0.83 1.74 -3.83
CA HIS A 45 -0.20 0.84 -4.36
C HIS A 45 -0.75 -0.12 -3.31
N HIS A 46 0.11 -0.87 -2.62
CA HIS A 46 -0.36 -1.83 -1.61
C HIS A 46 -0.90 -1.13 -0.37
N SER A 47 -0.39 0.06 0.00
CA SER A 47 -1.01 0.88 1.04
C SER A 47 -2.43 1.30 0.67
N ALA A 48 -2.68 1.72 -0.58
CA ALA A 48 -4.02 2.04 -1.05
C ALA A 48 -4.96 0.82 -1.00
N ARG A 49 -4.47 -0.36 -1.42
CA ARG A 49 -5.22 -1.62 -1.31
C ARG A 49 -5.55 -1.99 0.13
N GLN A 50 -4.60 -1.79 1.05
CA GLN A 50 -4.83 -2.06 2.46
C GLN A 50 -5.91 -1.16 3.04
N LEU A 51 -5.91 0.14 2.71
CA LEU A 51 -6.98 1.07 3.09
C LEU A 51 -8.35 0.68 2.51
N ALA A 52 -8.39 0.23 1.26
CA ALA A 52 -9.61 -0.21 0.60
C ALA A 52 -10.17 -1.50 1.23
N SER A 53 -9.29 -2.40 1.68
CA SER A 53 -9.67 -3.77 2.06
C SER A 53 -9.84 -3.97 3.56
N LEU A 54 -9.03 -3.33 4.41
CA LEU A 54 -9.05 -3.57 5.85
C LEU A 54 -9.80 -2.48 6.62
N GLN A 55 -10.88 -2.89 7.27
CA GLN A 55 -11.64 -2.00 8.16
C GLN A 55 -10.74 -1.45 9.28
N GLY A 56 -10.85 -0.14 9.51
CA GLY A 56 -10.04 0.57 10.51
C GLY A 56 -8.60 0.87 10.10
N SER A 57 -8.19 0.45 8.90
CA SER A 57 -6.88 0.83 8.36
C SER A 57 -6.84 2.31 8.00
N ARG A 58 -5.70 2.94 8.28
CA ARG A 58 -5.45 4.37 8.04
C ARG A 58 -3.98 4.61 7.79
N LEU A 59 -3.62 5.73 7.18
CA LEU A 59 -2.22 6.12 7.12
C LEU A 59 -1.74 6.63 8.48
N HIS A 60 -0.47 6.41 8.80
CA HIS A 60 0.16 7.03 9.95
C HIS A 60 0.07 8.55 9.84
N PRO A 61 -0.21 9.32 10.91
CA PRO A 61 -0.43 10.77 10.82
C PRO A 61 0.70 11.55 10.13
N MET A 62 1.96 11.10 10.29
CA MET A 62 3.09 11.73 9.60
C MET A 62 3.06 11.59 8.07
N ALA A 63 2.27 10.66 7.53
CA ALA A 63 2.07 10.55 6.08
C ALA A 63 1.45 11.82 5.49
N ALA A 64 0.72 12.63 6.27
CA ALA A 64 0.18 13.91 5.83
C ALA A 64 1.24 14.91 5.34
N LEU A 65 2.51 14.72 5.73
CA LEU A 65 3.64 15.54 5.28
C LEU A 65 4.26 15.05 3.96
N MET A 66 3.79 13.92 3.43
CA MET A 66 4.37 13.28 2.25
C MET A 66 3.55 13.57 0.99
N PRO A 67 4.20 13.71 -0.18
CA PRO A 67 3.52 14.11 -1.41
C PRO A 67 2.52 13.07 -1.96
N TRP A 68 2.67 11.81 -1.56
CA TRP A 68 1.84 10.69 -2.05
C TRP A 68 0.59 10.43 -1.20
N VAL A 69 0.39 11.12 -0.07
CA VAL A 69 -0.73 10.84 0.85
C VAL A 69 -2.10 10.95 0.18
N VAL A 70 -2.33 11.99 -0.61
CA VAL A 70 -3.60 12.22 -1.31
C VAL A 70 -3.80 11.14 -2.38
N ASP A 71 -2.74 10.81 -3.12
CA ASP A 71 -2.78 9.76 -4.16
C ASP A 71 -3.18 8.40 -3.57
N VAL A 72 -2.62 8.02 -2.42
CA VAL A 72 -2.99 6.78 -1.73
C VAL A 72 -4.49 6.74 -1.38
N TYR A 73 -5.04 7.81 -0.82
CA TYR A 73 -6.47 7.87 -0.49
C TYR A 73 -7.37 7.86 -1.73
N CYS A 74 -7.00 8.61 -2.78
CA CYS A 74 -7.75 8.62 -4.04
C CYS A 74 -7.77 7.25 -4.70
N ARG A 75 -6.63 6.54 -4.73
CA ARG A 75 -6.55 5.16 -5.23
C ARG A 75 -7.38 4.20 -4.39
N ALA A 76 -7.29 4.29 -3.06
CA ALA A 76 -8.06 3.44 -2.16
C ALA A 76 -9.57 3.55 -2.42
N ALA A 77 -10.07 4.77 -2.65
CA ALA A 77 -11.48 5.02 -2.95
C ALA A 77 -11.94 4.42 -4.29
N ALA A 78 -11.03 4.14 -5.22
CA ALA A 78 -11.33 3.57 -6.53
C ALA A 78 -11.12 2.05 -6.60
N LEU A 79 -10.52 1.43 -5.57
CA LEU A 79 -10.19 0.01 -5.55
C LEU A 79 -11.33 -0.82 -4.96
N THR A 80 -11.57 -1.98 -5.57
CA THR A 80 -12.42 -3.02 -4.97
C THR A 80 -11.70 -3.64 -3.76
N PRO A 81 -12.33 -3.79 -2.59
CA PRO A 81 -11.78 -4.54 -1.46
C PRO A 81 -11.48 -6.00 -1.83
N PHE A 82 -10.30 -6.51 -1.49
CA PHE A 82 -9.91 -7.92 -1.69
C PHE A 82 -10.27 -8.52 -3.07
N PRO A 83 -9.80 -7.95 -4.20
CA PRO A 83 -10.23 -8.39 -5.53
C PRO A 83 -9.90 -9.87 -5.80
N TRP A 84 -8.84 -10.40 -5.17
CA TRP A 84 -8.45 -11.80 -5.25
C TRP A 84 -9.37 -12.78 -4.49
N GLU A 85 -10.19 -12.33 -3.54
CA GLU A 85 -11.16 -13.18 -2.84
C GLU A 85 -12.47 -13.33 -3.63
N VAL A 86 -12.77 -12.35 -4.49
CA VAL A 86 -13.99 -12.35 -5.32
C VAL A 86 -13.73 -12.77 -6.77
N GLY A 87 -12.48 -13.07 -7.14
CA GLY A 87 -12.11 -13.59 -8.46
C GLY A 87 -12.10 -12.56 -9.60
N LEU A 88 -11.87 -11.29 -9.26
CA LEU A 88 -11.74 -10.17 -10.22
C LEU A 88 -10.29 -9.98 -10.69
#